data_AF-A0A975TB84-F1
#
_entry.id   AF-A0A975TB84-F1
#
_cell.length_a   1.000
_cell.length_b   1.000
_cell.length_c   1.000
_cell.angle_alpha   90.00
_cell.angle_beta   90.00
_cell.angle_gamma   90.00
#
_symmetry.space_group_name_H-M   'P 1'
#
loop_
_entity.id
_entity.type
_entity.pdbx_description
1 polymer ?
#
loop_
_entity_poly.entity_id
_entity_poly.type
_entity_poly.pdbx_seq_one_letter_code
_entity_poly.pdbx_strand_id
1 'polypeptide(L)'
;MFESEDDATRFGVMLEAQDFPTATVEQMDADDIKEFCQAYDYDWEIIPENGDLVLPPEANVEQTDWQPEDDSPLSTNQFDDADADDTSPTEISDSELDSIRRKLEGLL
;
A
#
# COMPACT_ATOMS: atom_id res chain seq x y z
N MET A 1 3.12 14.14 9.06
CA MET A 1 4.30 13.68 9.81
C MET A 1 4.11 14.02 11.29
N PHE A 2 4.64 13.23 12.23
CA PHE A 2 4.50 13.47 13.67
C PHE A 2 5.87 13.74 14.30
N GLU A 3 5.97 14.74 15.18
CA GLU A 3 7.17 14.96 16.00
C GLU A 3 7.27 13.94 17.15
N SER A 4 6.14 13.36 17.56
CA SER A 4 6.02 12.37 18.63
C SER A 4 5.80 10.95 18.08
N GLU A 5 6.63 10.00 18.50
CA GLU A 5 6.47 8.57 18.19
C GLU A 5 5.16 7.99 18.76
N ASP A 6 4.75 8.45 19.94
CA ASP A 6 3.52 7.99 20.59
C ASP A 6 2.28 8.43 19.79
N ASP A 7 2.27 9.67 19.29
CA ASP A 7 1.19 10.16 18.43
C ASP A 7 1.14 9.42 17.10
N ALA A 8 2.30 9.13 16.49
CA ALA A 8 2.37 8.32 15.27
C ALA A 8 1.85 6.90 15.49
N THR A 9 2.22 6.26 16.60
CA THR A 9 1.77 4.91 16.96
C THR A 9 0.26 4.89 17.16
N ARG A 10 -0.27 5.87 17.88
CA ARG A 10 -1.72 6.01 18.09
C ARG A 10 -2.47 6.24 16.78
N PHE A 11 -1.92 7.05 15.88
CA PHE A 11 -2.50 7.25 14.56
C PHE A 11 -2.53 5.95 13.74
N GLY A 12 -1.47 5.13 13.81
CA GLY A 12 -1.43 3.80 13.21
C GLY A 12 -2.56 2.88 13.69
N VAL A 13 -2.83 2.84 15.00
CA VAL A 13 -3.95 2.06 15.57
C VAL A 13 -5.30 2.55 15.05
N MET A 14 -5.47 3.85 14.82
CA MET A 14 -6.71 4.38 14.22
C MET A 14 -6.88 3.95 12.76
N LEU A 15 -5.80 3.82 12.00
CA LEU A 15 -5.84 3.28 10.64
C LEU A 15 -6.21 1.79 10.63
N GLU A 16 -5.66 0.99 11.54
CA GLU A 16 -6.05 -0.42 11.68
C GLU A 16 -7.55 -0.59 11.95
N ALA A 17 -8.13 0.31 12.74
CA ALA A 17 -9.57 0.31 13.02
C ALA A 17 -10.44 0.60 11.79
N GLN A 18 -9.86 1.15 10.71
CA GLN A 18 -10.48 1.36 9.41
C GLN A 18 -10.10 0.25 8.39
N ASP A 19 -9.69 -0.93 8.88
CA ASP A 19 -9.29 -2.10 8.09
C ASP A 19 -8.03 -1.88 7.21
N PHE A 20 -7.18 -0.89 7.53
CA PHE A 20 -5.86 -0.79 6.91
C PHE A 20 -4.87 -1.80 7.52
N PRO A 21 -3.81 -2.19 6.78
CA PRO A 21 -2.73 -2.99 7.35
C PRO A 21 -2.05 -2.30 8.54
N THR A 22 -1.46 -3.10 9.43
CA THR A 22 -0.67 -2.59 10.56
C THR A 22 0.44 -1.65 10.09
N ALA A 23 0.37 -0.40 10.53
CA ALA A 23 1.38 0.61 10.26
C ALA A 23 2.58 0.44 11.20
N THR A 24 3.79 0.68 10.69
CA THR A 24 5.01 0.74 11.49
C THR A 24 5.54 2.17 11.49
N VAL A 25 5.86 2.70 12.68
CA VAL A 25 6.46 4.03 12.80
C VAL A 25 7.93 3.97 12.39
N GLU A 26 8.32 4.88 11.51
CA GLU A 26 9.70 5.04 11.03
C GLU A 26 10.14 6.49 11.21
N GLN A 27 11.36 6.70 11.71
CA GLN A 27 11.93 8.03 11.83
C GLN A 27 12.52 8.48 10.49
N MET A 28 12.14 9.67 10.03
CA MET A 28 12.63 10.26 8.78
C MET A 28 12.96 11.73 8.98
N ASP A 29 13.89 12.27 8.19
CA ASP A 29 14.14 13.71 8.14
C ASP A 29 12.95 14.42 7.49
N ALA A 30 12.41 15.42 8.18
CA ALA A 30 11.25 16.15 7.68
C ALA A 30 11.56 16.94 6.40
N ASP A 31 12.80 17.42 6.22
CA ASP A 31 13.15 18.21 5.04
C ASP A 31 13.24 17.34 3.78
N ASP A 32 13.73 16.11 3.90
CA ASP A 32 13.73 15.11 2.82
C ASP A 32 12.29 14.79 2.36
N ILE A 33 11.35 14.60 3.31
CA ILE A 33 9.95 14.34 2.98
C ILE A 33 9.28 15.55 2.33
N LYS A 34 9.56 16.76 2.81
CA LYS A 34 9.00 17.99 2.21
C LYS A 34 9.48 18.19 0.78
N GLU A 35 10.75 17.94 0.50
CA GLU A 35 11.29 18.03 -0.86
C GLU A 35 10.57 17.06 -1.79
N PHE A 36 10.37 15.81 -1.34
CA PHE A 36 9.59 14.82 -2.08
C PHE A 36 8.15 15.28 -2.34
N CYS A 37 7.43 15.72 -1.31
CA CYS A 37 6.05 16.18 -1.43
C CYS A 37 5.93 17.34 -2.43
N GLN A 38 6.84 18.32 -2.37
CA GLN A 38 6.83 19.46 -3.31
C GLN A 38 7.08 19.05 -4.76
N ALA A 39 7.93 18.04 -5.00
CA ALA A 39 8.23 17.57 -6.36
C ALA A 39 7.02 16.95 -7.08
N TYR A 40 6.02 16.47 -6.33
CA TYR A 40 4.82 15.79 -6.85
C TYR A 40 3.51 16.52 -6.52
N ASP A 41 3.59 17.77 -6.05
CA ASP A 41 2.42 18.60 -5.67
C ASP A 41 1.55 17.96 -4.57
N TYR A 42 2.20 17.33 -3.60
CA TYR A 42 1.54 16.80 -2.40
C TYR A 42 1.58 17.81 -1.25
N ASP A 43 0.43 17.99 -0.60
CA ASP A 43 0.34 18.69 0.67
C ASP A 43 0.98 17.86 1.79
N TRP A 44 1.52 18.56 2.79
CA TRP A 44 2.10 17.93 3.98
C TRP A 44 1.83 18.78 5.22
N GLU A 45 1.78 18.11 6.36
CA GLU A 45 1.62 18.72 7.68
C GLU A 45 2.58 18.08 8.69
N ILE A 46 3.12 18.89 9.60
CA ILE A 46 3.88 18.43 10.77
C ILE A 46 3.01 18.59 12.00
N ILE A 47 2.72 17.48 12.66
CA ILE A 47 1.94 17.44 13.88
C ILE A 47 2.90 17.58 15.07
N PRO A 48 2.81 18.69 15.83
CA PRO A 48 3.75 18.96 16.90
C PRO A 48 3.52 18.05 18.11
N GLU A 49 4.56 17.82 18.89
CA GLU A 49 4.42 17.11 20.17
C GLU A 49 3.47 17.87 21.11
N ASN A 50 2.53 17.15 21.74
CA ASN A 50 1.46 17.72 22.56
C ASN A 50 0.48 18.64 21.78
N GLY A 51 0.40 18.48 20.46
CA GLY A 51 -0.58 19.15 19.62
C GLY A 51 -1.99 18.59 19.76
N ASP A 52 -2.87 19.04 18.86
CA ASP A 52 -4.24 18.53 18.76
C ASP A 52 -4.24 17.07 18.26
N LEU A 53 -5.25 16.30 18.67
CA LEU A 53 -5.46 14.95 18.17
C LEU A 53 -5.91 14.98 16.71
N VAL A 54 -5.07 14.41 15.84
CA VAL A 54 -5.37 14.24 14.41
C VAL A 54 -6.07 12.92 14.18
N LEU A 55 -7.23 12.95 13.52
CA LEU A 55 -7.99 11.76 13.16
C LEU A 55 -7.74 11.41 11.68
N PRO A 56 -7.63 10.12 11.33
CA PRO A 56 -7.60 9.72 9.94
C PRO A 56 -8.89 10.10 9.21
N PRO A 57 -8.85 10.28 7.88
CA PRO A 57 -10.05 10.49 7.07
C PRO A 57 -11.06 9.35 7.25
N GLU A 58 -12.35 9.65 7.15
CA GLU A 58 -13.42 8.66 7.32
C GLU A 58 -13.73 7.85 6.05
N ALA A 59 -13.23 8.31 4.89
CA ALA A 59 -13.52 7.70 3.60
C ALA A 59 -12.33 7.78 2.64
N ASN A 60 -12.17 6.73 1.85
CA ASN A 60 -11.21 6.68 0.74
C ASN A 60 -11.74 7.44 -0.48
N VAL A 61 -10.82 7.87 -1.35
CA VAL A 61 -11.18 8.41 -2.66
C VAL A 61 -11.75 7.30 -3.56
N GLU A 62 -12.90 7.54 -4.18
CA GLU A 62 -13.59 6.54 -5.01
C GLU A 62 -12.91 6.31 -6.37
N GLN A 63 -12.32 7.36 -6.92
CA GLN A 63 -11.61 7.36 -8.19
C GLN A 63 -10.21 7.89 -7.99
N THR A 64 -9.25 7.19 -8.58
CA THR A 64 -7.83 7.52 -8.50
C THR A 64 -7.26 7.63 -9.91
N ASP A 65 -6.25 8.48 -10.09
CA ASP A 65 -5.63 8.72 -11.40
C ASP A 65 -4.94 7.48 -12.00
N TRP A 66 -4.68 6.45 -11.18
CA TRP A 66 -4.05 5.20 -11.57
C TRP A 66 -5.05 4.09 -11.91
N GLN A 67 -6.36 4.30 -11.67
CA GLN A 67 -7.38 3.42 -12.21
C GLN A 67 -7.55 3.73 -13.69
N PRO A 68 -7.36 2.75 -14.60
CA PRO A 68 -7.76 2.94 -15.98
C PRO A 68 -9.26 3.26 -16.00
N GLU A 69 -9.71 4.15 -16.89
CA GLU A 69 -11.11 4.49 -17.06
C GLU A 69 -11.89 3.26 -17.54
N ASP A 70 -12.29 2.37 -16.62
CA ASP A 70 -13.09 1.20 -16.92
C ASP A 70 -14.57 1.61 -16.97
N ASP A 71 -14.99 1.99 -18.18
CA ASP A 71 -16.36 1.85 -18.68
C ASP A 71 -16.76 0.35 -18.61
N SER A 72 -17.07 -0.19 -17.42
CA SER A 72 -17.81 -1.46 -17.29
C SER A 72 -18.47 -1.62 -15.92
N PRO A 73 -19.78 -1.94 -15.89
CA PRO A 73 -20.49 -2.15 -14.64
C PRO A 73 -20.12 -3.53 -14.10
N LEU A 74 -19.82 -3.58 -12.80
CA LEU A 74 -19.57 -4.78 -11.97
C LEU A 74 -18.09 -5.13 -11.79
N SER A 75 -17.50 -4.60 -10.73
CA SER A 75 -16.49 -5.33 -9.98
C SER A 75 -16.93 -5.40 -8.52
N THR A 76 -18.00 -6.18 -8.27
CA THR A 76 -18.27 -6.76 -6.97
C THR A 76 -17.63 -8.14 -6.97
N ASN A 77 -16.44 -8.24 -6.37
CA ASN A 77 -15.92 -9.50 -5.88
C ASN A 77 -15.89 -9.33 -4.35
N GLN A 78 -17.04 -9.40 -3.65
CA GLN A 78 -17.59 -10.66 -3.13
C GLN A 78 -16.53 -11.75 -3.00
N PHE A 79 -15.92 -11.76 -1.82
CA PHE A 79 -15.30 -12.93 -1.21
C PHE A 79 -16.35 -14.02 -1.11
N ASP A 80 -16.43 -14.89 -2.12
CA ASP A 80 -17.14 -16.16 -2.03
C ASP A 80 -16.13 -17.30 -2.10
N ASP A 81 -16.04 -17.97 -0.97
CA ASP A 81 -15.36 -19.24 -0.72
C ASP A 81 -16.01 -20.31 -1.62
N ALA A 82 -15.40 -20.62 -2.77
CA ALA A 82 -15.71 -21.81 -3.57
C ALA A 82 -14.55 -22.16 -4.52
N ASP A 83 -13.98 -23.33 -4.29
CA ASP A 83 -13.07 -24.07 -5.18
C ASP A 83 -11.75 -23.37 -5.59
N ALA A 84 -10.66 -23.86 -5.00
CA ALA A 84 -9.31 -23.58 -5.43
C ALA A 84 -9.03 -24.19 -6.81
N ASP A 85 -9.21 -23.39 -7.86
CA ASP A 85 -8.41 -23.43 -9.09
C ASP A 85 -8.69 -22.12 -9.85
N ASP A 86 -7.72 -21.60 -10.59
CA ASP A 86 -7.83 -20.37 -11.40
C ASP A 86 -7.57 -19.03 -10.69
N THR A 87 -6.37 -18.89 -10.13
CA THR A 87 -5.60 -17.66 -10.36
C THR A 87 -4.62 -18.01 -11.46
N SER A 88 -4.76 -17.43 -12.66
CA SER A 88 -3.74 -17.51 -13.69
C SER A 88 -2.67 -16.44 -13.43
N PRO A 89 -1.55 -16.73 -12.73
CA PRO A 89 -0.31 -16.03 -13.02
C PRO A 89 0.04 -16.36 -14.47
N THR A 90 0.69 -15.46 -15.19
CA THR A 90 1.29 -15.74 -16.52
C THR A 90 1.77 -17.19 -16.57
N GLU A 91 1.08 -18.05 -17.32
CA GLU A 91 1.33 -19.50 -17.31
C GLU A 91 2.67 -19.77 -18.00
N ILE A 92 3.75 -19.55 -17.26
CA ILE A 92 5.06 -20.11 -17.59
C ILE A 92 4.84 -21.62 -17.52
N SER A 93 4.88 -22.29 -18.67
CA SER A 93 4.58 -23.71 -18.70
C SER A 93 5.62 -24.48 -17.89
N ASP A 94 5.26 -25.63 -17.31
CA ASP A 94 6.20 -26.45 -16.52
C ASP A 94 7.54 -26.72 -17.25
N SER A 95 7.47 -26.84 -18.59
CA SER A 95 8.64 -26.99 -19.45
C SER A 95 9.57 -25.77 -19.47
N GLU A 96 9.04 -24.56 -19.35
CA GLU A 96 9.81 -23.32 -19.26
C GLU A 96 10.48 -23.21 -17.88
N LEU A 97 9.79 -23.59 -16.81
CA LEU A 97 10.37 -23.65 -15.46
C LEU A 97 11.55 -24.65 -15.39
N ASP A 98 11.40 -25.83 -15.98
CA ASP A 98 12.48 -26.84 -16.05
C ASP A 98 13.69 -26.33 -16.86
N SER A 99 13.44 -25.58 -17.93
CA SER A 99 14.50 -24.99 -18.74
C SER A 99 15.29 -23.90 -17.99
N ILE A 100 14.60 -23.11 -17.16
CA ILE A 100 15.22 -22.09 -16.29
C ILE A 100 16.07 -22.77 -15.22
N ARG A 101 15.55 -23.82 -14.57
CA ARG A 101 16.25 -24.59 -13.53
C ARG A 101 17.56 -25.19 -14.03
N ARG A 102 17.52 -25.87 -15.18
CA ARG A 102 18.69 -26.52 -15.78
C ARG A 102 19.78 -25.52 -16.17
N LYS A 103 19.39 -24.31 -16.58
CA LYS A 103 20.32 -23.23 -16.92
C LYS A 103 21.06 -22.70 -15.69
N LEU A 104 20.39 -22.66 -14.53
CA LEU A 104 20.97 -22.22 -13.26
C LEU A 104 21.90 -23.29 -12.63
N GLU A 105 21.61 -24.58 -12.83
CA GLU A 105 22.48 -25.69 -12.36
C GLU A 105 23.81 -25.79 -13.13
N GLY A 106 23.90 -25.25 -14.35
CA GLY A 106 25.13 -25.21 -15.13
C GLY A 106 26.08 -24.04 -14.80
N LEU A 107 25.71 -23.20 -13.83
CA LEU A 107 26.44 -21.98 -13.44
C LEU A 107 27.23 -22.13 -12.12
N LEU A 108 27.29 -23.35 -11.55
CA LEU A 108 28.03 -23.69 -10.33
C LEU A 108 29.21 -24.62 -10.59
#